data_AF-A0A643C6H9-F1
#
_entry.id   AF-A0A643C6H9-F1
#
_cell.length_a   1.000
_cell.length_b   1.000
_cell.length_c   1.000
_cell.angle_alpha   90.00
_cell.angle_beta   90.00
_cell.angle_gamma   90.00
#
_symmetry.space_group_name_H-M   'P 1'
#
loop_
_entity.id
_entity.type
_entity.pdbx_description
1 polymer ?
#
loop_
_entity_poly.entity_id
_entity_poly.type
_entity_poly.pdbx_seq_one_letter_code
_entity_poly.pdbx_strand_id
1 'polypeptide(L)'
;MMYYKEAFWKKKYYCGCIIIEDEEAPISITLDDTKPDGSLPALMGFILARKADRLAEVHKELRKRKICELYAKGLGSQEALQWCAMKRRTGVRSSTPGAATLPTFPLGS
;
A
#
# COMPACT_ATOMS: atom_id res chain seq x y z
N MET A 1 4.14 -0.76 -3.50
CA MET A 1 5.11 -1.69 -2.91
C MET A 1 6.15 -0.90 -2.16
N MET A 2 6.27 -1.12 -0.86
CA MET A 2 7.33 -0.60 0.01
C MET A 2 8.27 -1.74 0.35
N TYR A 3 9.55 -1.60 0.00
CA TYR A 3 10.58 -2.61 0.25
C TYR A 3 11.34 -2.33 1.53
N TYR A 4 11.65 -3.40 2.25
CA TYR A 4 12.38 -3.38 3.51
C TYR A 4 13.57 -4.33 3.45
N LYS A 5 14.53 -4.11 4.35
CA LYS A 5 15.69 -4.99 4.49
C LYS A 5 15.27 -6.40 4.95
N GLU A 6 14.30 -6.47 5.86
CA GLU A 6 13.81 -7.70 6.46
C GLU A 6 12.28 -7.67 6.59
N ALA A 7 11.63 -8.84 6.55
CA ALA A 7 10.19 -8.99 6.77
C ALA A 7 9.86 -8.88 8.26
N PHE A 8 10.10 -7.70 8.85
CA PHE A 8 10.04 -7.48 10.29
C PHE A 8 8.65 -7.77 10.91
N TRP A 9 7.58 -7.58 10.13
CA TRP A 9 6.22 -7.92 10.56
C TRP A 9 6.05 -9.40 10.89
N LYS A 10 6.76 -10.31 10.21
CA LYS A 10 6.71 -11.76 10.49
C LYS A 10 7.29 -12.09 11.87
N LYS A 11 8.32 -11.38 12.30
CA LYS A 11 8.91 -11.53 13.65
C LYS A 11 7.93 -11.15 14.77
N LYS A 12 6.93 -10.32 14.44
CA LYS A 12 5.83 -9.92 15.32
C LYS A 12 4.59 -10.79 15.15
N TYR A 13 4.70 -11.93 14.46
CA TYR A 13 3.60 -12.84 14.16
C TYR A 13 2.50 -12.24 13.28
N TYR A 14 2.80 -11.20 12.49
CA TYR A 14 1.89 -10.64 11.50
C TYR A 14 2.14 -11.22 10.11
N CYS A 15 1.05 -11.53 9.40
CA CYS A 15 1.09 -12.00 8.01
C CYS A 15 1.31 -10.88 6.98
N GLY A 16 1.38 -9.61 7.40
CA GLY A 16 1.49 -8.45 6.51
C GLY A 16 0.18 -7.96 5.90
N CYS A 17 -0.94 -8.66 6.18
CA CYS A 17 -2.28 -8.18 5.90
C CYS A 17 -2.75 -7.20 6.98
N ILE A 18 -3.00 -5.94 6.61
CA ILE A 18 -3.52 -4.92 7.51
C ILE A 18 -4.72 -4.27 6.83
N ILE A 19 -5.88 -4.33 7.48
CA ILE A 19 -7.07 -3.60 7.06
C ILE A 19 -7.08 -2.28 7.84
N ILE A 20 -7.14 -1.17 7.12
CA ILE A 20 -7.01 0.18 7.69
C ILE A 20 -8.30 0.93 7.44
N GLU A 21 -9.15 0.95 8.47
CA GLU A 21 -10.44 1.63 8.50
C GLU A 21 -10.30 3.08 9.01
N ASP A 22 -9.46 3.86 8.33
CA ASP A 22 -9.23 5.27 8.63
C ASP A 22 -9.36 6.07 7.33
N GLU A 23 -10.28 7.05 7.27
CA GLU A 23 -10.51 7.84 6.05
C GLU A 23 -9.30 8.72 5.70
N GLU A 24 -8.56 9.19 6.70
CA GLU A 24 -7.37 10.02 6.51
C GLU A 24 -6.14 9.21 6.10
N ALA A 25 -6.16 7.90 6.39
CA ALA A 25 -5.05 7.02 6.05
C ALA A 25 -4.96 6.80 4.53
N PRO A 26 -3.75 6.94 3.93
CA PRO A 26 -3.55 6.80 2.49
C PRO A 26 -3.84 5.39 1.96
N ILE A 27 -3.60 4.34 2.75
CA ILE A 27 -3.78 2.94 2.36
C ILE A 27 -5.05 2.40 3.02
N SER A 28 -5.84 1.60 2.30
CA SER A 28 -7.01 0.90 2.84
C SER A 28 -6.69 -0.54 3.24
N ILE A 29 -5.86 -1.23 2.46
CA ILE A 29 -5.43 -2.60 2.76
C ILE A 29 -3.98 -2.80 2.35
N THR A 30 -3.21 -3.52 3.17
CA THR A 30 -1.87 -3.99 2.85
C THR A 30 -1.84 -5.49 2.70
N LEU A 31 -0.90 -6.01 1.91
CA LEU A 31 -0.56 -7.43 1.83
C LEU A 31 0.96 -7.60 1.83
N ASP A 32 1.44 -8.74 2.31
CA ASP A 32 2.82 -9.16 2.14
C ASP A 32 3.07 -9.53 0.66
N ASP A 33 4.07 -8.89 0.07
CA ASP A 33 4.54 -9.09 -1.31
C ASP A 33 6.02 -9.50 -1.32
N THR A 34 6.50 -10.07 -0.20
CA THR A 34 7.79 -10.76 -0.14
C THR A 34 7.79 -11.90 -1.16
N LYS A 35 8.87 -12.03 -1.92
CA LYS A 35 8.97 -13.11 -2.92
C LYS A 35 8.91 -14.49 -2.25
N PRO A 36 8.50 -15.54 -2.99
CA PRO A 36 8.41 -16.90 -2.45
C PRO A 36 9.74 -17.45 -1.91
N ASP A 37 10.88 -16.98 -2.43
CA ASP A 37 12.22 -17.33 -1.97
C ASP A 37 12.63 -16.59 -0.68
N GLY A 38 11.75 -15.74 -0.12
CA GLY A 38 12.01 -14.92 1.06
C GLY A 38 12.84 -13.66 0.76
N SER A 39 13.26 -13.46 -0.50
CA SER A 39 14.01 -12.27 -0.90
C SER A 39 13.09 -11.07 -1.11
N LEU A 40 13.67 -9.87 -1.03
CA LEU A 40 12.97 -8.59 -1.23
C LEU A 40 11.67 -8.46 -0.40
N PRO A 41 11.77 -8.42 0.93
CA PRO A 41 10.61 -8.16 1.79
C PRO A 41 9.86 -6.91 1.38
N ALA A 42 8.56 -7.03 1.13
CA ALA A 42 7.76 -5.92 0.64
C ALA A 42 6.33 -5.92 1.20
N LEU A 43 5.80 -4.73 1.45
CA LEU A 43 4.38 -4.51 1.72
C LEU A 43 3.72 -3.84 0.53
N MET A 44 2.68 -4.47 -0.01
CA MET A 44 1.83 -3.91 -1.06
C MET A 44 0.61 -3.24 -0.43
N GLY A 45 0.56 -1.92 -0.44
CA GLY A 45 -0.60 -1.14 -0.02
C GLY A 45 -1.49 -0.75 -1.20
N PHE A 46 -2.80 -0.88 -1.04
CA PHE A 46 -3.81 -0.44 -2.01
C PHE A 46 -4.46 0.87 -1.55
N ILE A 47 -4.46 1.85 -2.44
CA ILE A 47 -5.18 3.11 -2.29
C ILE A 47 -6.49 2.95 -3.08
N LEU A 48 -7.64 2.95 -2.40
CA LEU A 48 -8.93 2.64 -3.02
C LEU A 48 -9.81 3.90 -3.18
N ALA A 49 -10.60 3.91 -4.26
CA ALA A 49 -11.65 4.90 -4.52
C ALA A 49 -11.19 6.36 -4.34
N ARG A 50 -11.97 7.19 -3.63
CA ARG A 50 -11.72 8.62 -3.43
C ARG A 50 -10.34 8.94 -2.83
N LYS A 51 -9.75 8.00 -2.08
CA LYS A 51 -8.40 8.17 -1.53
C LYS A 51 -7.35 8.26 -2.65
N ALA A 52 -7.56 7.57 -3.77
CA ALA A 52 -6.63 7.58 -4.90
C ALA A 52 -6.57 8.95 -5.57
N ASP A 53 -7.73 9.60 -5.72
CA ASP A 53 -7.85 10.94 -6.29
C ASP A 53 -7.20 11.98 -5.36
N ARG A 54 -7.55 11.96 -4.07
CA ARG A 54 -6.95 12.84 -3.05
C ARG A 54 -5.43 12.68 -2.96
N LEU A 55 -4.93 11.44 -3.06
CA LEU A 55 -3.49 11.20 -3.03
C LEU A 55 -2.79 11.52 -4.35
N ALA A 56 -3.49 11.64 -5.48
CA ALA A 56 -2.86 11.83 -6.78
C ALA A 56 -2.03 13.13 -6.84
N GLU A 57 -2.54 14.18 -6.22
CA GLU A 57 -1.97 15.54 -6.19
C GLU A 57 -0.80 15.67 -5.19
N VAL A 58 -0.67 14.74 -4.24
CA VAL A 58 0.38 14.78 -3.22
C VAL A 58 1.74 14.39 -3.80
N HIS A 59 2.79 15.18 -3.50
CA HIS A 59 4.16 14.90 -3.92
C HIS A 59 4.62 13.49 -3.50
N LYS A 60 5.41 12.85 -4.37
CA LYS A 60 5.82 11.44 -4.22
C LYS A 60 6.46 11.14 -2.87
N GLU A 61 7.28 12.06 -2.34
CA GLU A 61 7.98 11.88 -1.07
C GLU A 61 7.07 12.01 0.15
N LEU A 62 6.21 13.03 0.16
CA LEU A 62 5.24 13.22 1.25
C LEU A 62 4.29 12.02 1.35
N ARG A 63 3.89 11.47 0.20
CA ARG A 63 3.09 10.25 0.13
C ARG A 63 3.80 9.04 0.73
N LYS A 64 5.08 8.84 0.40
CA LYS A 64 5.90 7.76 0.97
C LYS A 64 5.93 7.87 2.49
N ARG A 65 6.22 9.08 2.99
CA ARG A 65 6.35 9.37 4.42
C ARG A 65 5.05 9.01 5.17
N LYS A 66 3.90 9.51 4.69
CA LYS A 66 2.59 9.17 5.27
C LYS A 66 2.31 7.67 5.30
N ILE A 67 2.68 6.93 4.25
CA ILE A 67 2.49 5.47 4.19
C ILE A 67 3.34 4.75 5.26
N CYS A 68 4.54 5.22 5.53
CA CYS A 68 5.41 4.54 6.51
C CYS A 68 5.14 4.94 7.94
N GLU A 69 4.72 6.18 8.18
CA GLU A 69 4.15 6.56 9.47
C GLU A 69 2.90 5.71 9.77
N LEU A 70 2.06 5.47 8.77
CA LEU A 70 0.91 4.58 8.88
C LEU A 70 1.31 3.13 9.20
N TYR A 71 2.30 2.57 8.49
CA TYR A 71 2.78 1.21 8.76
C TYR A 71 3.46 1.09 10.12
N ALA A 72 4.20 2.12 10.55
CA ALA A 72 4.82 2.14 11.86
C ALA A 72 3.76 2.11 12.98
N LYS A 73 2.67 2.86 12.80
CA LYS A 73 1.51 2.85 13.71
C LYS A 73 0.77 1.52 13.66
N GLY A 74 0.48 0.99 12.47
CA GLY A 74 -0.30 -0.24 12.29
C GLY A 74 0.42 -1.51 12.74
N LEU A 75 1.75 -1.59 12.54
CA LEU A 75 2.56 -2.75 12.94
C LEU A 75 3.24 -2.57 14.31
N GLY A 76 3.13 -1.38 14.92
CA GLY A 76 3.84 -1.05 16.16
C GLY A 76 5.35 -1.24 16.03
N SER A 77 5.95 -0.79 14.93
CA SER A 77 7.39 -0.90 14.70
C SER A 77 7.99 0.29 13.97
N GLN A 78 9.09 0.83 14.51
CA GLN A 78 9.85 1.89 13.85
C GLN A 78 10.64 1.39 12.62
N GLU A 79 10.83 0.07 12.48
CA GLU A 79 11.45 -0.54 11.29
C GLU A 79 10.67 -0.19 10.01
N ALA A 80 9.37 0.07 10.13
CA ALA A 80 8.53 0.51 9.03
C ALA A 80 8.94 1.88 8.44
N LEU A 81 9.65 2.72 9.21
CA LEU A 81 10.17 4.02 8.77
C LEU A 81 11.47 3.87 7.95
N GLN A 82 12.20 2.77 8.13
CA GLN A 82 13.46 2.47 7.46
C GLN A 82 13.21 1.74 6.13
N TRP A 83 12.55 2.42 5.18
CA TRP A 83 12.34 1.86 3.84
C TRP A 83 13.64 1.78 3.03
N CYS A 84 13.70 0.84 2.09
CA CYS A 84 14.79 0.77 1.11
C CYS A 84 14.36 1.32 -0.26
N ALA A 85 13.13 1.04 -0.71
CA ALA A 85 12.62 1.52 -1.99
C ALA A 85 11.07 1.54 -2.04
N MET A 86 10.48 2.39 -2.88
CA MET A 86 9.04 2.37 -3.18
C MET A 86 8.78 2.28 -4.69
N LYS A 87 8.01 1.27 -5.10
CA LYS A 87 7.47 1.13 -6.45
C LYS A 87 5.94 1.28 -6.45
N ARG A 88 5.42 2.11 -7.34
CA ARG A 88 3.99 2.41 -7.49
C ARG A 88 3.52 2.02 -8.89
N ARG A 89 2.34 1.40 -8.98
CA ARG A 89 1.61 1.16 -10.23
C ARG A 89 0.19 1.73 -10.06
N THR A 90 -0.26 2.55 -11.01
CA THR A 90 -1.65 3.01 -11.06
C THR A 90 -2.42 2.23 -12.09
N GLY A 91 -3.55 1.64 -11.69
CA GLY A 91 -4.51 1.05 -12.62
C GLY A 91 -5.15 2.10 -13.53
N VAL A 92 -5.56 3.24 -12.97
CA VAL A 92 -6.35 4.29 -13.66
C VAL A 92 -5.73 4.88 -14.96
N ARG A 93 -4.44 4.65 -15.25
CA ARG A 93 -3.74 5.33 -16.34
C ARG A 93 -3.03 4.40 -17.34
N SER A 94 -3.42 3.14 -17.44
CA SER A 94 -3.07 2.31 -18.61
C SER A 94 -4.11 2.52 -19.70
N SER A 95 -3.66 2.69 -20.95
CA SER A 95 -4.48 2.84 -22.17
C SER A 95 -5.27 1.57 -22.57
N THR A 96 -5.52 0.69 -21.60
CA THR A 96 -6.35 -0.51 -21.75
C THR A 96 -7.60 -0.35 -20.89
N PRO A 97 -8.82 -0.41 -21.48
CA PRO A 97 -10.05 -0.33 -20.71
C PRO A 97 -10.15 -1.57 -19.80
N GLY A 98 -10.25 -1.37 -18.49
CA GLY A 98 -10.39 -2.46 -17.51
C GLY A 98 -9.38 -2.46 -16.34
N ALA A 99 -8.69 -1.35 -16.08
CA ALA A 99 -7.60 -1.32 -15.09
C ALA A 99 -8.04 -1.05 -13.63
N ALA A 100 -9.34 -0.99 -13.35
CA ALA A 100 -9.89 -1.25 -12.03
C ALA A 100 -10.17 -2.75 -11.93
N THR A 101 -9.93 -3.36 -10.77
CA THR A 101 -9.97 -4.82 -10.56
C THR A 101 -11.23 -5.48 -11.15
N LEU A 102 -12.36 -4.76 -11.15
CA LEU A 102 -13.58 -5.04 -11.91
C LEU A 102 -14.29 -3.69 -12.22
N PRO A 103 -15.09 -3.59 -13.30
CA PRO A 103 -15.98 -2.45 -13.52
C PRO A 103 -17.07 -2.41 -12.44
N THR A 104 -17.31 -1.22 -11.88
CA THR A 104 -18.46 -0.98 -10.99
C THR A 104 -19.66 -0.54 -11.82
N PHE A 105 -20.77 -1.26 -11.72
CA PHE A 105 -22.02 -0.87 -12.36
C PHE A 105 -22.78 0.11 -11.45
N PRO A 106 -23.15 1.31 -11.93
CA PRO A 106 -24.03 2.20 -11.19
C PRO A 106 -25.45 1.63 -11.16
N LEU A 107 -26.22 2.01 -10.13
CA LEU A 107 -27.64 1.70 -10.07
C LEU A 107 -28.35 2.31 -11.29
N GLY A 108 -28.96 1.47 -12.12
CA GLY A 108 -29.68 1.87 -13.35
C GLY A 108 -28.98 1.57 -14.67
N SER A 109 -28.04 0.62 -14.72
CA SER A 109 -27.39 0.12 -15.95
C SER A 109 -27.97 -1.20 -16.44
#